data_AF-A0A960KU20-F1
#
_entry.id   AF-A0A960KU20-F1
#
_cell.length_a   1.000
_cell.length_b   1.000
_cell.length_c   1.000
_cell.angle_alpha   90.00
_cell.angle_beta   90.00
_cell.angle_gamma   90.00
#
_symmetry.space_group_name_H-M   'P 1'
#
loop_
_entity.id
_entity.type
_entity.pdbx_description
1 polymer ?
#
loop_
_entity_poly.entity_id
_entity_poly.type
_entity_poly.pdbx_seq_one_letter_code
_entity_poly.pdbx_strand_id
1 'polypeptide(L)'
;MFTQCPLSLIDVIDAQDYRQLDFPFLQAAQELILQHDVQAIVLPEGRGLGRFLNLIHYDLDAPVEYVDQASIFGDQLIHLAAHLKAKPLFAQPTAAAVLASECLASCFDLLLLGQFAQKGLEPEFLQHHLESISYYFDCYENPKMPYRKWLAQLLDDPFSCMRSTVLFLFDFCHAVGQARDQLDRLNRATQFIGYPLSHHFNCANWILFAQQLEPGNAGEARVALESLLQSEAQLVTWFIQNH
;
A
#
# COMPACT_ATOMS: atom_id res chain seq x y z
N MET A 1 18.01 2.50 22.18
CA MET A 1 18.74 1.36 21.58
C MET A 1 17.71 0.61 20.75
N PHE A 2 17.99 0.36 19.47
CA PHE A 2 17.10 -0.45 18.63
C PHE A 2 17.21 -1.91 19.04
N THR A 3 16.08 -2.61 19.12
CA THR A 3 16.04 -4.04 19.43
C THR A 3 15.50 -4.76 18.21
N GLN A 4 16.13 -5.87 17.82
CA GLN A 4 15.63 -6.72 16.75
C GLN A 4 14.97 -7.96 17.34
N CYS A 5 13.79 -8.32 16.86
CA CYS A 5 13.09 -9.55 17.24
C CYS A 5 12.24 -10.08 16.08
N PRO A 6 11.78 -11.34 16.11
CA PRO A 6 10.82 -11.83 15.14
C PRO A 6 9.54 -10.98 15.15
N LEU A 7 9.01 -10.66 13.97
CA LEU A 7 7.75 -9.91 13.82
C LEU A 7 6.55 -10.67 14.40
N SER A 8 6.65 -11.99 14.51
CA SER A 8 5.65 -12.84 15.16
C SER A 8 5.49 -12.62 16.68
N LEU A 9 6.43 -11.91 17.31
CA LEU A 9 6.37 -11.53 18.72
C LEU A 9 5.82 -10.11 18.94
N ILE A 10 5.46 -9.41 17.86
CA ILE A 10 4.93 -8.04 17.90
C ILE A 10 3.41 -8.08 18.04
N ASP A 11 2.88 -7.21 18.92
CA ASP A 11 1.45 -7.10 19.15
C ASP A 11 0.76 -6.40 17.98
N VAL A 12 -0.35 -6.95 17.50
CA VAL A 12 -1.14 -6.34 16.43
C VAL A 12 -2.23 -5.44 17.00
N ILE A 13 -2.17 -4.16 16.68
CA ILE A 13 -3.16 -3.13 17.05
C ILE A 13 -4.46 -3.36 16.28
N ASP A 14 -5.60 -3.11 16.94
CA ASP A 14 -6.96 -3.22 16.40
C ASP A 14 -7.34 -4.59 15.83
N ALA A 15 -6.60 -5.66 16.16
CA ALA A 15 -6.82 -7.00 15.60
C ALA A 15 -8.27 -7.52 15.72
N GLN A 16 -9.06 -7.00 16.68
CA GLN A 16 -10.48 -7.32 16.81
C GLN A 16 -11.33 -6.74 15.67
N ASP A 17 -11.06 -5.52 15.22
CA ASP A 17 -11.81 -4.89 14.12
C ASP A 17 -11.52 -5.59 12.80
N TYR A 18 -10.26 -5.97 12.56
CA TYR A 18 -9.90 -6.78 11.38
C TYR A 18 -10.60 -8.14 11.34
N ARG A 19 -10.91 -8.75 12.51
CA ARG A 19 -11.65 -10.02 12.58
C ARG A 19 -13.14 -9.88 12.25
N GLN A 20 -13.67 -8.66 12.22
CA GLN A 20 -15.07 -8.36 11.87
C GLN A 20 -15.25 -8.14 10.36
N LEU A 21 -14.15 -8.07 9.60
CA LEU A 21 -14.18 -8.01 8.14
C LEU A 21 -14.63 -9.34 7.53
N ASP A 22 -15.17 -9.27 6.31
CA ASP A 22 -15.69 -10.46 5.61
C ASP A 22 -14.59 -11.42 5.15
N PHE A 23 -13.33 -10.94 5.10
CA PHE A 23 -12.18 -11.71 4.66
C PHE A 23 -11.11 -11.81 5.75
N PRO A 24 -10.48 -12.98 5.93
CA PRO A 24 -9.48 -13.22 6.98
C PRO A 24 -8.10 -12.66 6.60
N PHE A 25 -8.02 -11.43 6.07
CA PHE A 25 -6.76 -10.83 5.61
C PHE A 25 -5.70 -10.81 6.70
N LEU A 26 -6.08 -10.40 7.92
CA LEU A 26 -5.12 -10.33 9.02
C LEU A 26 -4.54 -11.70 9.37
N GLN A 27 -5.39 -12.74 9.42
CA GLN A 27 -4.92 -14.10 9.71
C GLN A 27 -3.97 -14.60 8.61
N ALA A 28 -4.34 -14.42 7.34
CA ALA A 28 -3.49 -14.82 6.21
C ALA A 28 -2.14 -14.08 6.22
N ALA A 29 -2.14 -12.78 6.57
CA ALA A 29 -0.92 -11.99 6.71
C ALA A 29 -0.01 -12.53 7.83
N GLN A 30 -0.58 -12.84 9.00
CA GLN A 30 0.15 -13.42 10.12
C GLN A 30 0.78 -14.78 9.76
N GLU A 31 0.04 -15.65 9.09
CA GLU A 31 0.54 -16.94 8.62
C GLU A 31 1.70 -16.80 7.64
N LEU A 32 1.60 -15.85 6.69
CA LEU A 32 2.66 -15.62 5.71
C LEU A 32 3.93 -15.06 6.35
N ILE A 33 3.78 -14.14 7.30
CA ILE A 33 4.89 -13.54 8.05
C ILE A 33 5.63 -14.58 8.88
N LEU A 34 4.90 -15.51 9.51
CA LEU A 34 5.48 -16.64 10.23
C LEU A 34 6.31 -17.55 9.30
N GLN A 35 5.86 -17.77 8.06
CA GLN A 35 6.56 -18.60 7.09
C GLN A 35 7.86 -17.97 6.56
N HIS A 36 7.96 -16.64 6.57
CA HIS A 36 9.09 -15.90 5.98
C HIS A 36 10.11 -15.39 7.01
N ASP A 37 9.93 -15.71 8.30
CA ASP A 37 10.82 -15.30 9.40
C ASP A 37 11.13 -13.78 9.39
N VAL A 38 10.10 -12.98 9.15
CA VAL A 38 10.20 -11.52 9.10
C VAL A 38 10.69 -10.98 10.44
N GLN A 39 11.67 -10.09 10.39
CA GLN A 39 12.24 -9.45 11.57
C GLN A 39 11.63 -8.06 11.78
N ALA A 40 11.55 -7.64 13.03
CA ALA A 40 11.11 -6.32 13.43
C ALA A 40 12.27 -5.55 14.08
N ILE A 41 12.49 -4.31 13.68
CA ILE A 41 13.33 -3.33 14.38
C ILE A 41 12.40 -2.48 15.26
N VAL A 42 12.53 -2.67 16.58
CA VAL A 42 11.73 -1.95 17.58
C VAL A 42 12.32 -0.58 17.86
N LEU A 43 11.53 0.45 17.58
CA LEU A 43 11.86 1.85 17.84
C LEU A 43 11.49 2.25 19.28
N PRO A 44 12.37 2.97 20.00
CA PRO A 44 12.24 3.20 21.45
C PRO A 44 11.14 4.18 21.89
N GLU A 45 10.66 5.07 21.02
CA GLU A 45 9.52 5.96 21.31
C GLU A 45 8.66 6.17 20.06
N GLY A 46 7.35 5.90 20.18
CA GLY A 46 6.37 5.95 19.11
C GLY A 46 5.84 7.36 18.87
N ARG A 47 6.10 7.88 17.67
CA ARG A 47 5.43 9.05 17.09
C ARG A 47 4.92 8.73 15.68
N GLY A 48 4.63 7.45 15.39
CA GLY A 48 4.32 6.98 14.05
C GLY A 48 5.57 6.87 13.17
N LEU A 49 6.76 6.74 13.76
CA LEU A 49 8.01 6.69 12.99
C LEU A 49 8.16 5.34 12.30
N GLY A 50 7.78 4.23 12.95
CA GLY A 50 7.66 2.93 12.28
C GLY A 50 6.80 3.05 11.02
N ARG A 51 5.58 3.57 11.18
CA ARG A 51 4.63 3.81 10.08
C ARG A 51 5.17 4.70 8.95
N PHE A 52 6.00 5.70 9.26
CA PHE A 52 6.66 6.52 8.24
C PHE A 52 7.76 5.74 7.49
N LEU A 53 8.44 4.81 8.16
CA LEU A 53 9.53 4.00 7.60
C LEU A 53 9.05 2.78 6.82
N ASN A 54 7.80 2.34 6.99
CA ASN A 54 7.16 1.23 6.26
C ASN A 54 7.12 1.38 4.72
N LEU A 55 7.68 2.44 4.15
CA LEU A 55 7.46 2.87 2.76
C LEU A 55 8.40 2.23 1.73
N ILE A 56 9.28 1.33 2.13
CA ILE A 56 10.22 0.66 1.22
C ILE A 56 10.49 -0.77 1.73
N HIS A 57 9.56 -1.70 1.52
CA HIS A 57 9.75 -3.12 1.87
C HIS A 57 10.30 -3.99 0.74
N TYR A 58 10.77 -3.37 -0.33
CA TYR A 58 11.52 -4.08 -1.35
C TYR A 58 13.02 -4.13 -0.99
N ASP A 59 13.36 -4.59 0.22
CA ASP A 59 14.73 -5.01 0.52
C ASP A 59 14.92 -6.46 0.02
N LEU A 60 16.00 -6.68 -0.73
CA LEU A 60 16.19 -7.88 -1.55
C LEU A 60 16.49 -9.12 -0.70
N ASP A 61 17.10 -8.91 0.46
CA ASP A 61 17.80 -9.97 1.19
C ASP A 61 17.29 -10.22 2.63
N ALA A 62 16.53 -9.30 3.24
CA ALA A 62 15.94 -9.52 4.57
C ALA A 62 14.60 -8.78 4.74
N PRO A 63 13.49 -9.49 5.02
CA PRO A 63 12.22 -8.85 5.34
C PRO A 63 12.31 -8.28 6.75
N VAL A 64 12.66 -7.00 6.86
CA VAL A 64 12.70 -6.24 8.11
C VAL A 64 11.60 -5.19 8.09
N GLU A 65 10.88 -5.08 9.20
CA GLU A 65 9.82 -4.08 9.43
C GLU A 65 10.17 -3.18 10.62
N TYR A 66 9.80 -1.91 10.59
CA TYR A 66 10.03 -0.97 11.69
C TYR A 66 8.76 -0.81 12.52
N VAL A 67 8.85 -1.12 13.82
CA VAL A 67 7.68 -1.11 14.71
C VAL A 67 7.88 -0.17 15.88
N ASP A 68 6.82 0.55 16.25
CA ASP A 68 6.83 1.43 17.42
C ASP A 68 6.46 0.61 18.66
N GLN A 69 7.30 0.65 19.70
CA GLN A 69 7.01 0.06 21.03
C GLN A 69 6.57 -1.42 21.01
N ALA A 70 7.11 -2.21 20.08
CA ALA A 70 6.75 -3.62 19.87
C ALA A 70 5.28 -3.86 19.48
N SER A 71 4.68 -2.89 18.78
CA SER A 71 3.34 -3.00 18.22
C SER A 71 3.31 -2.62 16.74
N ILE A 72 2.39 -3.23 15.99
CA ILE A 72 2.19 -3.01 14.56
C ILE A 72 0.69 -2.91 14.24
N PHE A 73 0.30 -2.04 13.32
CA PHE A 73 -1.09 -1.98 12.88
C PHE A 73 -1.45 -3.14 11.93
N GLY A 74 -2.71 -3.56 11.94
CA GLY A 74 -3.17 -4.67 11.10
C GLY A 74 -3.03 -4.41 9.59
N ASP A 75 -3.20 -3.16 9.15
CA ASP A 75 -3.00 -2.77 7.74
C ASP A 75 -1.54 -2.88 7.32
N GLN A 76 -0.61 -2.43 8.17
CA GLN A 76 0.83 -2.54 7.91
C GLN A 76 1.23 -4.00 7.73
N LEU A 77 0.69 -4.87 8.58
CA LEU A 77 0.92 -6.31 8.48
C LEU A 77 0.41 -6.90 7.16
N ILE A 78 -0.79 -6.47 6.74
CA ILE A 78 -1.42 -6.91 5.48
C ILE A 78 -0.63 -6.37 4.27
N HIS A 79 -0.20 -5.11 4.32
CA HIS A 79 0.62 -4.46 3.29
C HIS A 79 1.95 -5.19 3.12
N LEU A 80 2.64 -5.49 4.22
CA LEU A 80 3.89 -6.27 4.21
C LEU A 80 3.67 -7.69 3.64
N ALA A 81 2.60 -8.36 4.05
CA ALA A 81 2.25 -9.67 3.50
C ALA A 81 1.96 -9.60 1.99
N ALA A 82 1.33 -8.52 1.51
CA ALA A 82 1.11 -8.31 0.08
C ALA A 82 2.42 -8.21 -0.69
N HIS A 83 3.45 -7.54 -0.14
CA HIS A 83 4.79 -7.52 -0.74
C HIS A 83 5.43 -8.91 -0.80
N LEU A 84 5.36 -9.67 0.30
CA LEU A 84 5.89 -11.05 0.33
C LEU A 84 5.24 -11.92 -0.76
N LYS A 85 3.93 -11.76 -0.97
CA LYS A 85 3.20 -12.44 -2.05
C LYS A 85 3.48 -11.91 -3.45
N ALA A 86 3.76 -10.63 -3.57
CA ALA A 86 4.05 -9.99 -4.85
C ALA A 86 5.45 -10.36 -5.36
N LYS A 87 6.42 -10.57 -4.45
CA LYS A 87 7.82 -10.90 -4.78
C LYS A 87 7.95 -12.03 -5.83
N PRO A 88 7.31 -13.21 -5.70
CA PRO A 88 7.41 -14.28 -6.71
C PRO A 88 6.74 -13.94 -8.05
N LEU A 89 5.84 -12.95 -8.13
CA LEU A 89 5.25 -12.50 -9.39
C LEU A 89 6.25 -11.73 -10.25
N PHE A 90 7.27 -11.14 -9.62
CA PHE A 90 8.27 -10.31 -10.26
C PHE A 90 9.67 -10.86 -9.99
N ALA A 91 10.13 -11.75 -10.87
CA ALA A 91 11.36 -12.54 -10.70
C ALA A 91 12.65 -11.72 -10.42
N GLN A 92 12.67 -10.43 -10.80
CA GLN A 92 13.77 -9.52 -10.52
C GLN A 92 13.26 -8.17 -10.01
N PRO A 93 14.05 -7.51 -9.14
CA PRO A 93 13.73 -6.21 -8.56
C PRO A 93 13.95 -5.06 -9.54
N THR A 94 13.17 -5.03 -10.60
CA THR A 94 13.18 -3.90 -11.54
C THR A 94 12.33 -2.74 -11.03
N ALA A 95 12.57 -1.53 -11.53
CA ALA A 95 11.77 -0.35 -11.20
C ALA A 95 10.27 -0.62 -11.43
N ALA A 96 9.91 -1.22 -12.57
CA ALA A 96 8.53 -1.61 -12.86
C ALA A 96 7.97 -2.64 -11.87
N ALA A 97 8.75 -3.65 -11.49
CA ALA A 97 8.35 -4.68 -10.53
C ALA A 97 8.09 -4.09 -9.14
N VAL A 98 8.97 -3.23 -8.65
CA VAL A 98 8.82 -2.61 -7.33
C VAL A 98 7.60 -1.70 -7.31
N LEU A 99 7.43 -0.83 -8.31
CA LEU A 99 6.26 0.03 -8.41
C LEU A 99 4.96 -0.78 -8.48
N ALA A 100 4.95 -1.90 -9.21
CA ALA A 100 3.79 -2.78 -9.25
C ALA A 100 3.52 -3.44 -7.91
N SER A 101 4.56 -3.88 -7.19
CA SER A 101 4.42 -4.46 -5.86
C SER A 101 3.83 -3.45 -4.85
N GLU A 102 4.31 -2.22 -4.83
CA GLU A 102 3.77 -1.13 -3.97
C GLU A 102 2.30 -0.86 -4.30
N CYS A 103 1.98 -0.76 -5.60
CA CYS A 103 0.61 -0.57 -6.07
C CYS A 103 -0.31 -1.72 -5.62
N LEU A 104 0.16 -2.97 -5.71
CA LEU A 104 -0.58 -4.15 -5.26
C LEU A 104 -0.78 -4.19 -3.74
N ALA A 105 0.23 -3.77 -2.97
CA ALA A 105 0.09 -3.66 -1.52
C ALA A 105 -0.92 -2.58 -1.12
N SER A 106 -0.87 -1.41 -1.75
CA SER A 106 -1.86 -0.34 -1.56
C SER A 106 -3.28 -0.68 -2.02
N CYS A 107 -3.48 -1.73 -2.83
CA CYS A 107 -4.83 -2.26 -3.06
C CYS A 107 -5.51 -2.64 -1.75
N PHE A 108 -4.78 -3.28 -0.84
CA PHE A 108 -5.34 -3.76 0.41
C PHE A 108 -5.64 -2.60 1.35
N ASP A 109 -4.80 -1.56 1.40
CA ASP A 109 -5.08 -0.35 2.19
C ASP A 109 -6.41 0.28 1.78
N LEU A 110 -6.65 0.42 0.48
CA LEU A 110 -7.90 0.97 -0.07
C LEU A 110 -9.10 0.05 0.13
N LEU A 111 -8.89 -1.26 -0.04
CA LEU A 111 -9.96 -2.24 0.16
C LEU A 111 -10.39 -2.30 1.63
N LEU A 112 -9.44 -2.32 2.56
CA LEU A 112 -9.67 -2.26 4.00
C LEU A 112 -10.39 -0.97 4.39
N LEU A 113 -9.95 0.18 3.86
CA LEU A 113 -10.59 1.47 4.06
C LEU A 113 -12.09 1.43 3.69
N GLY A 114 -12.43 0.92 2.50
CA GLY A 114 -13.82 0.80 2.07
C GLY A 114 -14.62 -0.21 2.90
N GLN A 115 -14.04 -1.37 3.21
CA GLN A 115 -14.67 -2.43 4.00
C GLN A 115 -14.98 -2.00 5.44
N PHE A 116 -14.03 -1.33 6.11
CA PHE A 116 -14.24 -0.78 7.46
C PHE A 116 -15.34 0.28 7.45
N ALA A 117 -15.30 1.19 6.46
CA ALA A 117 -16.31 2.23 6.35
C ALA A 117 -17.72 1.68 6.09
N GLN A 118 -17.85 0.64 5.24
CA GLN A 118 -19.14 -0.02 4.98
C GLN A 118 -19.70 -0.74 6.21
N LYS A 119 -18.83 -1.25 7.09
CA LYS A 119 -19.22 -1.91 8.35
C LYS A 119 -19.39 -0.94 9.53
N GLY A 120 -19.09 0.35 9.35
CA GLY A 120 -19.12 1.34 10.43
C GLY A 120 -18.09 1.05 11.52
N LEU A 121 -16.98 0.41 11.17
CA LEU A 121 -15.84 0.16 12.06
C LEU A 121 -14.86 1.33 11.96
N GLU A 122 -14.31 1.76 13.09
CA GLU A 122 -13.43 2.92 13.17
C GLU A 122 -12.05 2.55 13.77
N PRO A 123 -11.27 1.65 13.13
CA PRO A 123 -9.92 1.36 13.61
C PRO A 123 -9.04 2.61 13.53
N GLU A 124 -8.00 2.67 14.34
CA GLU A 124 -7.06 3.80 14.38
C GLU A 124 -6.40 4.02 12.99
N PHE A 125 -6.24 2.94 12.22
CA PHE A 125 -5.87 2.98 10.79
C PHE A 125 -6.80 3.90 9.97
N LEU A 126 -8.11 3.70 10.09
CA LEU A 126 -9.13 4.42 9.33
C LEU A 126 -9.11 5.90 9.68
N GLN A 127 -9.05 6.21 10.98
CA GLN A 127 -9.02 7.59 11.46
C GLN A 127 -7.83 8.36 10.86
N HIS A 128 -6.63 7.80 10.92
CA HIS A 128 -5.44 8.44 10.36
C HIS A 128 -5.48 8.62 8.84
N HIS A 129 -6.03 7.63 8.12
CA HIS A 129 -6.21 7.75 6.67
C HIS A 129 -7.23 8.84 6.36
N LEU A 130 -8.40 8.82 6.99
CA LEU A 130 -9.45 9.83 6.78
C LEU A 130 -8.99 11.24 7.19
N GLU A 131 -8.22 11.40 8.26
CA GLU A 131 -7.64 12.70 8.66
C GLU A 131 -6.63 13.21 7.64
N SER A 132 -5.76 12.33 7.14
CA SER A 132 -4.81 12.68 6.08
C SER A 132 -5.55 13.10 4.80
N ILE A 133 -6.57 12.32 4.43
CA ILE A 133 -7.49 12.58 3.32
C ILE A 133 -8.24 13.92 3.54
N SER A 134 -8.71 14.20 4.76
CA SER A 134 -9.41 15.43 5.17
C SER A 134 -8.53 16.66 5.12
N TYR A 135 -7.28 16.55 5.55
CA TYR A 135 -6.31 17.64 5.44
C TYR A 135 -6.14 18.09 3.98
N TYR A 136 -6.10 17.14 3.04
CA TYR A 136 -6.12 17.47 1.61
C TYR A 136 -7.47 18.05 1.15
N PHE A 137 -8.61 17.60 1.69
CA PHE A 137 -9.91 18.22 1.41
C PHE A 137 -9.96 19.71 1.79
N ASP A 138 -9.37 20.08 2.93
CA ASP A 138 -9.36 21.45 3.43
C ASP A 138 -8.36 22.34 2.65
N CYS A 139 -7.23 21.78 2.21
CA CYS A 139 -6.27 22.51 1.37
C CYS A 139 -6.81 22.81 -0.05
N TYR A 140 -7.85 22.08 -0.45
CA TYR A 140 -8.44 22.12 -1.78
C TYR A 140 -9.96 22.30 -1.68
N GLU A 141 -10.41 23.46 -1.17
CA GLU A 141 -11.82 23.87 -0.95
C GLU A 141 -12.67 24.01 -2.23
N ASN A 142 -12.52 23.12 -3.20
CA ASN A 142 -13.32 23.12 -4.42
C ASN A 142 -14.27 21.91 -4.42
N PRO A 143 -15.59 22.10 -4.30
CA PRO A 143 -16.57 21.00 -4.30
C PRO A 143 -16.68 20.26 -5.64
N LYS A 144 -16.07 20.77 -6.71
CA LYS A 144 -15.87 20.04 -7.98
C LYS A 144 -14.60 19.19 -7.98
N MET A 145 -13.87 19.13 -6.87
CA MET A 145 -12.67 18.32 -6.79
C MET A 145 -13.01 16.85 -7.02
N PRO A 146 -12.28 16.17 -7.91
CA PRO A 146 -12.44 14.74 -8.16
C PRO A 146 -12.40 13.88 -6.89
N TYR A 147 -11.85 14.41 -5.79
CA TYR A 147 -11.62 13.71 -4.54
C TYR A 147 -12.88 13.39 -3.71
N ARG A 148 -13.88 14.27 -3.65
CA ARG A 148 -15.15 13.96 -2.95
C ARG A 148 -15.91 12.86 -3.68
N LYS A 149 -15.85 12.91 -5.02
CA LYS A 149 -16.42 11.89 -5.90
C LYS A 149 -15.67 10.57 -5.73
N TRP A 150 -14.34 10.61 -5.65
CA TRP A 150 -13.51 9.43 -5.40
C TRP A 150 -13.84 8.78 -4.05
N LEU A 151 -13.93 9.56 -2.96
CA LEU A 151 -14.31 9.03 -1.65
C LEU A 151 -15.72 8.45 -1.67
N ALA A 152 -16.70 9.14 -2.27
CA ALA A 152 -18.05 8.61 -2.42
C ALA A 152 -18.06 7.28 -3.21
N GLN A 153 -17.25 7.18 -4.28
CA GLN A 153 -17.08 5.94 -5.05
C GLN A 153 -16.40 4.85 -4.23
N LEU A 154 -15.41 5.19 -3.40
CA LEU A 154 -14.73 4.24 -2.53
C LEU A 154 -15.69 3.63 -1.50
N LEU A 155 -16.65 4.42 -1.00
CA LEU A 155 -17.66 3.95 -0.05
C LEU A 155 -18.77 3.11 -0.72
N ASP A 156 -19.14 3.46 -1.95
CA ASP A 156 -20.21 2.79 -2.72
C ASP A 156 -19.74 1.48 -3.38
N ASP A 157 -18.58 1.51 -4.04
CA ASP A 157 -17.94 0.37 -4.71
C ASP A 157 -16.42 0.38 -4.43
N PRO A 158 -16.01 -0.11 -3.25
CA PRO A 158 -14.61 -0.10 -2.82
C PRO A 158 -13.67 -0.76 -3.83
N PHE A 159 -14.07 -1.91 -4.37
CA PHE A 159 -13.21 -2.69 -5.26
C PHE A 159 -12.96 -1.97 -6.59
N SER A 160 -14.01 -1.44 -7.23
CA SER A 160 -13.86 -0.72 -8.50
C SER A 160 -13.06 0.57 -8.34
N CYS A 161 -13.29 1.31 -7.24
CA CYS A 161 -12.56 2.52 -6.92
C CYS A 161 -11.07 2.23 -6.62
N MET A 162 -10.80 1.21 -5.81
CA MET A 162 -9.45 0.70 -5.53
C MET A 162 -8.73 0.30 -6.81
N ARG A 163 -9.34 -0.54 -7.65
CA ARG A 163 -8.74 -1.02 -8.91
C ARG A 163 -8.33 0.14 -9.80
N SER A 164 -9.23 1.11 -9.99
CA SER A 164 -8.97 2.28 -10.84
C SER A 164 -7.84 3.14 -10.26
N THR A 165 -7.82 3.30 -8.94
CA THR A 165 -6.80 4.06 -8.22
C THR A 165 -5.42 3.42 -8.36
N VAL A 166 -5.32 2.10 -8.17
CA VAL A 166 -4.05 1.38 -8.19
C VAL A 166 -3.42 1.40 -9.58
N LEU A 167 -4.21 1.15 -10.62
CA LEU A 167 -3.71 1.21 -12.00
C LEU A 167 -3.26 2.63 -12.37
N PHE A 168 -3.98 3.64 -11.88
CA PHE A 168 -3.57 5.04 -12.01
C PHE A 168 -2.24 5.32 -11.28
N LEU A 169 -2.08 4.85 -10.04
CA LEU A 169 -0.84 5.05 -9.26
C LEU A 169 0.35 4.41 -9.95
N PHE A 170 0.19 3.21 -10.50
CA PHE A 170 1.24 2.53 -11.26
C PHE A 170 1.66 3.36 -12.48
N ASP A 171 0.71 3.78 -13.30
CA ASP A 171 0.99 4.60 -14.49
C ASP A 171 1.65 5.92 -14.15
N PHE A 172 1.15 6.59 -13.11
CA PHE A 172 1.69 7.85 -12.62
C PHE A 172 3.15 7.67 -12.16
N CYS A 173 3.40 6.72 -11.27
CA CYS A 173 4.74 6.49 -10.72
C CYS A 173 5.72 6.07 -11.80
N HIS A 174 5.32 5.16 -12.68
CA HIS A 174 6.16 4.72 -13.79
C HIS A 174 6.44 5.87 -14.75
N ALA A 175 5.43 6.64 -15.16
CA ALA A 175 5.62 7.77 -16.07
C ALA A 175 6.57 8.81 -15.46
N VAL A 176 6.31 9.25 -14.23
CA VAL A 176 7.11 10.27 -13.51
C VAL A 176 8.53 9.77 -13.21
N GLY A 177 8.69 8.50 -12.87
CA GLY A 177 10.00 7.89 -12.62
C GLY A 177 10.91 7.85 -13.85
N GLN A 178 10.33 7.78 -15.05
CA GLN A 178 11.03 7.81 -16.33
C GLN A 178 11.32 9.23 -16.86
N ALA A 179 11.04 10.27 -16.07
CA ALA A 179 11.31 11.65 -16.46
C ALA A 179 12.81 11.93 -16.54
N ARG A 180 13.25 12.58 -17.64
CA ARG A 180 14.65 12.91 -17.88
C ARG A 180 15.15 14.11 -17.08
N ASP A 181 14.25 15.05 -16.81
CA ASP A 181 14.52 16.29 -16.11
C ASP A 181 13.25 16.78 -15.38
N GLN A 182 13.36 17.91 -14.68
CA GLN A 182 12.28 18.50 -13.90
C GLN A 182 11.08 18.94 -14.78
N LEU A 183 11.33 19.43 -15.99
CA LEU A 183 10.26 19.87 -16.89
C LEU A 183 9.51 18.67 -17.49
N ASP A 184 10.23 17.63 -17.91
CA ASP A 184 9.64 16.35 -18.33
C ASP A 184 8.81 15.74 -17.21
N ARG A 185 9.32 15.80 -15.97
CA ARG A 185 8.59 15.33 -14.77
C ARG A 185 7.29 16.09 -14.57
N LEU A 186 7.33 17.41 -14.66
CA LEU A 186 6.14 18.25 -14.54
C LEU A 186 5.14 17.93 -15.67
N ASN A 187 5.59 17.85 -16.92
CA ASN A 187 4.74 17.54 -18.06
C ASN A 187 4.05 16.17 -17.89
N ARG A 188 4.79 15.16 -17.46
CA ARG A 188 4.23 13.83 -17.19
C ARG A 188 3.22 13.88 -16.04
N ALA A 189 3.59 14.48 -14.90
CA ALA A 189 2.67 14.64 -13.77
C ALA A 189 1.38 15.39 -14.16
N THR A 190 1.47 16.38 -15.05
CA THR A 190 0.28 17.13 -15.50
C THR A 190 -0.73 16.30 -16.29
N GLN A 191 -0.30 15.19 -16.90
CA GLN A 191 -1.22 14.25 -17.59
C GLN A 191 -2.12 13.51 -16.60
N PHE A 192 -1.75 13.51 -15.32
CA PHE A 192 -2.44 12.81 -14.23
C PHE A 192 -3.12 13.80 -13.25
N ILE A 193 -3.31 15.06 -13.65
CA ILE A 193 -4.05 16.05 -12.85
C ILE A 193 -5.46 15.52 -12.60
N GLY A 194 -5.80 15.33 -11.33
CA GLY A 194 -7.12 14.88 -10.90
C GLY A 194 -7.11 13.91 -9.72
N TYR A 195 -5.97 13.33 -9.37
CA TYR A 195 -5.86 12.46 -8.19
C TYR A 195 -4.82 13.02 -7.21
N PRO A 196 -5.25 13.69 -6.12
CA PRO A 196 -4.33 14.13 -5.06
C PRO A 196 -3.74 12.96 -4.25
N LEU A 197 -4.06 11.72 -4.63
CA LEU A 197 -3.63 10.49 -3.98
C LEU A 197 -2.12 10.25 -4.05
N SER A 198 -1.41 10.86 -5.01
CA SER A 198 0.04 10.66 -5.17
C SER A 198 0.85 11.11 -3.95
N HIS A 199 0.37 12.11 -3.22
CA HIS A 199 1.00 12.56 -1.97
C HIS A 199 0.65 11.66 -0.78
N HIS A 200 -0.55 11.08 -0.78
CA HIS A 200 -1.00 10.21 0.31
C HIS A 200 -0.29 8.86 0.29
N PHE A 201 -0.06 8.30 -0.88
CA PHE A 201 0.65 7.03 -1.07
C PHE A 201 2.17 7.17 -1.09
N ASN A 202 2.71 8.32 -0.68
CA ASN A 202 4.15 8.58 -0.69
C ASN A 202 4.83 8.21 -2.02
N CYS A 203 4.16 8.42 -3.15
CA CYS A 203 4.65 7.99 -4.47
C CYS A 203 6.04 8.56 -4.79
N ALA A 204 6.41 9.71 -4.19
CA ALA A 204 7.75 10.27 -4.29
C ALA A 204 8.84 9.28 -3.81
N ASN A 205 8.61 8.57 -2.70
CA ASN A 205 9.55 7.59 -2.17
C ASN A 205 9.65 6.37 -3.08
N TRP A 206 8.50 5.84 -3.53
CA TRP A 206 8.46 4.73 -4.50
C TRP A 206 9.23 5.07 -5.77
N ILE A 207 9.02 6.27 -6.31
CA ILE A 207 9.72 6.76 -7.51
C ILE A 207 11.22 6.89 -7.25
N LEU A 208 11.63 7.50 -6.13
CA LEU A 208 13.04 7.69 -5.79
C LEU A 208 13.77 6.36 -5.59
N PHE A 209 13.10 5.37 -5.01
CA PHE A 209 13.65 4.03 -4.86
C PHE A 209 13.74 3.30 -6.20
N ALA A 210 12.65 3.29 -6.98
CA ALA A 210 12.60 2.65 -8.29
C ALA A 210 13.64 3.22 -9.27
N GLN A 211 14.00 4.50 -9.16
CA GLN A 211 15.05 5.14 -9.96
C GLN A 211 16.46 4.59 -9.71
N GLN A 212 16.68 3.82 -8.64
CA GLN A 212 17.96 3.18 -8.34
C GLN A 212 18.08 1.77 -8.96
N LEU A 213 17.02 1.29 -9.61
CA LEU A 213 16.91 -0.07 -10.14
C LEU A 213 16.91 -0.07 -11.67
N GLU A 214 17.18 -1.23 -12.26
CA GLU A 214 16.98 -1.44 -13.69
C GLU A 214 15.51 -1.22 -14.07
N PRO A 215 15.16 -0.57 -15.20
CA PRO A 215 13.78 -0.16 -15.49
C PRO A 215 12.74 -1.29 -15.48
N GLY A 216 13.07 -2.46 -16.05
CA GLY A 216 12.15 -3.58 -16.24
C GLY A 216 11.08 -3.36 -17.31
N ASN A 217 10.19 -4.34 -17.48
CA ASN A 217 9.09 -4.29 -18.43
C ASN A 217 7.79 -3.82 -17.76
N ALA A 218 7.48 -2.53 -17.88
CA ALA A 218 6.27 -1.95 -17.30
C ALA A 218 4.96 -2.49 -17.91
N GLY A 219 4.97 -2.94 -19.17
CA GLY A 219 3.82 -3.55 -19.80
C GLY A 219 3.46 -4.89 -19.17
N GLU A 220 4.46 -5.74 -18.95
CA GLU A 220 4.29 -7.02 -18.25
C GLU A 220 3.84 -6.82 -16.79
N ALA A 221 4.47 -5.87 -16.08
CA ALA A 221 4.11 -5.55 -14.70
C ALA A 221 2.65 -5.06 -14.59
N ARG A 222 2.22 -4.19 -15.52
CA ARG A 222 0.84 -3.72 -15.60
C ARG A 222 -0.14 -4.86 -15.88
N VAL A 223 0.15 -5.73 -16.84
CA VAL A 223 -0.71 -6.88 -17.18
C VAL A 223 -0.85 -7.82 -15.98
N ALA A 224 0.22 -8.05 -15.22
CA ALA A 224 0.17 -8.83 -13.99
C ALA A 224 -0.79 -8.22 -12.95
N LEU A 225 -0.70 -6.89 -12.73
CA LEU A 225 -1.64 -6.16 -11.87
C LEU A 225 -3.08 -6.29 -12.36
N GLU A 226 -3.34 -5.98 -13.62
CA GLU A 226 -4.69 -6.05 -14.19
C GLU A 226 -5.27 -7.46 -14.11
N SER A 227 -4.43 -8.49 -14.28
CA SER A 227 -4.84 -9.89 -14.15
C SER A 227 -5.28 -10.24 -12.74
N LEU A 228 -4.61 -9.74 -11.70
CA LEU A 228 -5.00 -9.97 -10.30
C LEU A 228 -6.25 -9.17 -9.92
N LEU A 229 -6.40 -7.99 -10.49
CA LEU A 229 -7.48 -7.05 -10.19
C LEU A 229 -8.73 -7.24 -11.08
N GLN A 230 -8.91 -8.41 -11.70
CA GLN A 230 -10.13 -8.66 -12.49
C GLN A 230 -11.39 -8.72 -11.62
N SER A 231 -11.28 -9.23 -10.39
CA SER A 231 -12.40 -9.29 -9.43
C SER A 231 -11.89 -9.29 -7.98
N GLU A 232 -12.73 -8.82 -7.05
CA GLU A 232 -12.42 -8.85 -5.61
C GLU A 232 -12.15 -10.27 -5.13
N ALA A 233 -13.01 -11.21 -5.54
CA ALA A 233 -12.86 -12.62 -5.20
C ALA A 233 -11.50 -13.19 -5.63
N GLN A 234 -10.99 -12.80 -6.80
CA GLN A 234 -9.67 -13.24 -7.27
C GLN A 234 -8.54 -12.64 -6.45
N LEU A 235 -8.58 -11.33 -6.18
CA LEU A 235 -7.56 -10.65 -5.36
C LEU A 235 -7.52 -11.25 -3.95
N VAL A 236 -8.69 -11.43 -3.33
CA VAL A 236 -8.83 -12.07 -2.02
C VAL A 236 -8.27 -13.49 -2.06
N THR A 237 -8.68 -14.30 -3.04
CA THR A 237 -8.24 -15.69 -3.17
C THR A 237 -6.73 -15.78 -3.27
N TRP A 238 -6.13 -14.94 -4.13
CA TRP A 238 -4.67 -14.83 -4.27
C TRP A 238 -4.00 -14.47 -2.94
N PHE A 239 -4.59 -13.55 -2.17
CA PHE A 239 -4.02 -13.13 -0.89
C PHE A 239 -4.14 -14.19 0.21
N ILE A 240 -5.22 -14.95 0.28
CA ILE A 240 -5.44 -15.93 1.35
C ILE A 240 -4.87 -17.32 1.07
N GLN A 241 -4.63 -17.68 -0.20
CA GLN A 241 -4.10 -19.00 -0.54
C GLN A 241 -2.59 -19.10 -0.30
N ASN A 242 -2.16 -19.97 0.60
CA ASN A 242 -0.74 -20.29 0.76
C ASN A 242 -0.26 -21.05 -0.49
N HIS A 243 0.77 -20.55 -1.16
CA HIS A 243 1.46 -21.19 -2.28
C HIS A 243 2.83 -21.68 -1.86
#